data_AF-A0A7X6XHP1-F1
#
_entry.id   AF-A0A7X6XHP1-F1
#
_cell.length_a   1.000
_cell.length_b   1.000
_cell.length_c   1.000
_cell.angle_alpha   90.00
_cell.angle_beta   90.00
_cell.angle_gamma   90.00
#
_symmetry.space_group_name_H-M   'P 1'
#
loop_
_entity.id
_entity.type
_entity.pdbx_description
1 polymer ?
#
loop_
_entity_poly.entity_id
_entity_poly.type
_entity_poly.pdbx_seq_one_letter_code
_entity_poly.pdbx_strand_id
1 'polypeptide(L)'
;MFHTKSNRLDKLLLMVLIIGFISVVSIEKLNKPIPLNSVEAIKEVKEIFNGVEITFNEIVDGYEINDNNKIITAWKTRINNFNTNFGEKSIKVDFNENETKQIGYYEIENDGKIIIIYGKPLMGGSNILPRLAMSYYSTLAIILSIISLILAIVFKNAKYVKKLFVLSFAFGIAYLFSSLVIMGWAHSTYFMIRDLSYVIISTLILFAGFYILLSKHNIIQ
;
A
#
# COMPACT_ATOMS: atom_id res chain seq x y z
N MET A 1 0.36 -47.12 -2.64
CA MET A 1 1.53 -46.29 -3.00
C MET A 1 1.18 -44.87 -3.50
N PHE A 2 -0.07 -44.56 -3.87
CA PHE A 2 -0.47 -43.21 -4.35
C PHE A 2 -0.77 -42.18 -3.25
N HIS A 3 -1.04 -42.59 -2.01
CA HIS A 3 -1.43 -41.69 -0.92
C HIS A 3 -0.27 -40.83 -0.38
N THR A 4 0.99 -41.24 -0.59
CA THR A 4 2.18 -40.55 -0.09
C THR A 4 2.70 -39.45 -1.02
N LYS A 5 2.36 -39.51 -2.32
CA LYS A 5 2.85 -38.54 -3.33
C LYS A 5 2.08 -37.21 -3.26
N SER A 6 0.76 -37.25 -3.09
CA SER A 6 -0.08 -36.04 -2.88
C SER A 6 0.35 -35.28 -1.62
N ASN A 7 0.56 -35.99 -0.50
CA ASN A 7 1.00 -35.37 0.76
C ASN A 7 2.37 -34.66 0.67
N ARG A 8 3.26 -35.06 -0.25
CA ARG A 8 4.54 -34.38 -0.48
C ARG A 8 4.37 -33.12 -1.34
N LEU A 9 3.52 -33.18 -2.38
CA LEU A 9 3.23 -32.05 -3.26
C LEU A 9 2.54 -30.90 -2.50
N ASP A 10 1.53 -31.21 -1.68
CA ASP A 10 0.82 -30.20 -0.89
C ASP A 10 1.76 -29.47 0.08
N LYS A 11 2.71 -30.21 0.68
CA LYS A 11 3.74 -29.62 1.55
C LYS A 11 4.68 -28.69 0.80
N LEU A 12 5.13 -29.09 -0.40
CA LEU A 12 5.98 -28.24 -1.24
C LEU A 12 5.24 -26.98 -1.69
N LEU A 13 3.97 -27.11 -2.10
CA LEU A 13 3.14 -25.96 -2.48
C LEU A 13 2.94 -25.00 -1.31
N LEU A 14 2.65 -25.51 -0.11
CA LEU A 14 2.54 -24.69 1.10
C LEU A 14 3.86 -23.96 1.42
N MET A 15 5.00 -24.64 1.28
CA MET A 15 6.31 -24.02 1.49
C MET A 15 6.57 -22.89 0.48
N VAL A 16 6.27 -23.10 -0.80
CA VAL A 16 6.40 -22.06 -1.84
C VAL A 16 5.49 -20.87 -1.55
N LEU A 17 4.24 -21.11 -1.15
CA LEU A 17 3.30 -20.04 -0.79
C LEU A 17 3.77 -19.23 0.42
N ILE A 18 4.32 -19.89 1.46
CA ILE A 18 4.87 -19.20 2.63
C ILE A 18 6.07 -18.33 2.23
N ILE A 19 7.00 -18.86 1.42
CA ILE A 19 8.14 -18.11 0.92
C ILE A 19 7.68 -16.92 0.07
N GLY A 20 6.69 -17.12 -0.81
CA GLY A 20 6.09 -16.07 -1.62
C GLY A 20 5.46 -14.96 -0.76
N PHE A 21 4.69 -15.33 0.27
CA PHE A 21 4.11 -14.38 1.20
C PHE A 21 5.18 -13.55 1.93
N ILE A 22 6.20 -14.20 2.49
CA ILE A 22 7.31 -13.52 3.17
C ILE A 22 8.05 -12.59 2.21
N SER A 23 8.24 -13.01 0.96
CA SER A 23 8.90 -12.20 -0.07
C SER A 23 8.09 -10.93 -0.38
N VAL A 24 6.77 -11.05 -0.60
CA VAL A 24 5.88 -9.91 -0.86
C VAL A 24 5.90 -8.93 0.31
N VAL A 25 5.79 -9.41 1.55
CA VAL A 25 5.86 -8.56 2.75
C VAL A 25 7.22 -7.88 2.89
N SER A 26 8.31 -8.58 2.56
CA SER A 26 9.66 -8.01 2.61
C SER A 26 9.84 -6.91 1.57
N ILE A 27 9.36 -7.13 0.35
CA ILE A 27 9.40 -6.13 -0.74
C ILE A 27 8.58 -4.90 -0.37
N GLU A 28 7.39 -5.07 0.20
CA GLU A 28 6.57 -3.95 0.68
C GLU A 28 7.32 -3.10 1.70
N LYS A 29 7.91 -3.74 2.73
CA LYS A 29 8.62 -3.04 3.80
C LYS A 29 9.87 -2.32 3.33
N LEU A 30 10.53 -2.85 2.29
CA LEU A 30 11.74 -2.26 1.71
C LEU A 30 11.42 -1.10 0.76
N ASN A 31 10.35 -1.23 -0.03
CA ASN A 31 9.89 -0.21 -0.97
C ASN A 31 8.97 0.85 -0.35
N LYS A 32 8.62 0.74 0.93
CA LYS A 32 7.76 1.70 1.62
C LYS A 32 8.38 3.11 1.56
N PRO A 33 7.72 4.09 0.92
CA PRO A 33 8.14 5.48 0.89
C PRO A 33 8.16 6.06 2.28
N ILE A 34 9.29 6.67 2.58
CA ILE A 34 9.54 7.50 3.75
C ILE A 34 9.50 8.93 3.22
N PRO A 35 8.44 9.68 3.53
CA PRO A 35 8.32 11.05 3.06
C PRO A 35 9.47 11.90 3.59
N LEU A 36 9.96 12.81 2.76
CA LEU A 36 11.01 13.75 3.12
C LEU A 36 10.42 15.12 3.36
N ASN A 37 11.01 15.89 4.28
CA ASN A 37 10.64 17.29 4.47
C ASN A 37 11.24 18.16 3.36
N SER A 38 10.69 19.36 3.19
CA SER A 38 11.08 20.29 2.12
C SER A 38 12.58 20.61 2.15
N VAL A 39 13.12 20.82 3.35
CA VAL A 39 14.55 21.12 3.61
C VAL A 39 15.47 19.96 3.26
N GLU A 40 15.02 18.72 3.42
CA GLU A 40 15.83 17.54 3.10
C GLU A 40 15.78 17.21 1.61
N ALA A 41 14.60 17.34 1.02
CA ALA A 41 14.33 16.94 -0.36
C ALA A 41 14.85 17.93 -1.40
N ILE A 42 14.78 19.23 -1.15
CA ILE A 42 15.07 20.26 -2.15
C ILE A 42 16.50 20.77 -2.00
N LYS A 43 17.28 20.67 -3.07
CA LYS A 43 18.65 21.20 -3.17
C LYS A 43 18.63 22.65 -3.65
N GLU A 44 17.86 22.95 -4.70
CA GLU A 44 17.85 24.27 -5.32
C GLU A 44 16.50 24.55 -6.00
N VAL A 45 16.09 25.82 -6.04
CA VAL A 45 14.90 26.30 -6.74
C VAL A 45 15.32 27.46 -7.65
N LYS A 46 15.20 27.29 -8.97
CA LYS A 46 15.57 28.29 -9.99
C LYS A 46 14.34 28.79 -10.72
N GLU A 47 14.20 30.11 -10.83
CA GLU A 47 13.17 30.71 -11.67
C GLU A 47 13.57 30.61 -13.15
N ILE A 48 12.62 30.20 -14.00
CA ILE A 48 12.74 30.11 -15.45
C ILE A 48 11.66 31.00 -16.07
N PHE A 49 11.84 31.40 -17.33
CA PHE A 49 10.99 32.35 -18.06
C PHE A 49 9.47 32.18 -17.86
N ASN A 50 8.96 30.94 -17.77
CA ASN A 50 7.53 30.66 -17.54
C ASN A 50 7.26 29.64 -16.40
N GLY A 51 8.20 29.48 -15.48
CA GLY A 51 8.11 28.39 -14.51
C GLY A 51 9.23 28.39 -13.48
N VAL A 52 9.31 27.31 -12.73
CA VAL A 52 10.37 27.10 -11.73
C VAL A 52 10.96 25.72 -11.93
N GLU A 53 12.29 25.64 -11.95
CA GLU A 53 13.01 24.37 -11.90
C GLU A 53 13.44 24.08 -10.48
N ILE A 54 12.98 22.94 -9.96
CA ILE A 54 13.29 22.46 -8.62
C ILE A 54 14.25 21.30 -8.79
N THR A 55 15.43 21.42 -8.20
CA THR A 55 16.45 20.38 -8.16
C THR A 55 16.37 19.67 -6.81
N PHE A 56 16.20 18.35 -6.85
CA PHE A 56 16.13 17.52 -5.66
C PHE A 56 17.52 17.11 -5.20
N ASN A 57 17.63 16.84 -3.91
CA ASN A 57 18.82 16.27 -3.29
C ASN A 57 18.96 14.79 -3.69
N GLU A 58 20.19 14.27 -3.69
CA GLU A 58 20.51 12.89 -4.10
C GLU A 58 19.83 11.82 -3.24
N ILE A 59 19.38 12.19 -2.04
CA ILE A 59 18.64 11.31 -1.14
C ILE A 59 17.22 10.98 -1.63
N VAL A 60 16.71 11.70 -2.64
CA VAL A 60 15.33 11.57 -3.14
C VAL A 60 15.23 10.43 -4.16
N ASP A 61 14.44 9.40 -3.82
CA ASP A 61 14.18 8.27 -4.71
C ASP A 61 13.04 8.53 -5.68
N GLY A 62 12.04 9.29 -5.26
CA GLY A 62 10.89 9.60 -6.08
C GLY A 62 10.21 10.88 -5.63
N TYR A 63 9.45 11.46 -6.55
CA TYR A 63 8.61 12.61 -6.30
C TYR A 63 7.30 12.49 -7.07
N GLU A 64 6.28 13.19 -6.60
CA GLU A 64 4.98 13.33 -7.25
C GLU A 64 4.57 14.80 -7.23
N ILE A 65 4.00 15.27 -8.34
CA ILE A 65 3.40 16.60 -8.43
C ILE A 65 1.91 16.43 -8.68
N ASN A 66 1.10 17.09 -7.86
CA ASN A 66 -0.31 17.27 -8.13
C ASN A 66 -0.49 18.52 -8.99
N ASP A 67 -0.66 18.34 -10.30
CA ASP A 67 -0.74 19.44 -11.27
C ASP A 67 -1.86 20.43 -10.99
N ASN A 68 -2.97 19.98 -10.39
CA ASN A 68 -4.13 20.84 -10.10
C ASN A 68 -3.79 21.93 -9.07
N ASN A 69 -2.97 21.61 -8.08
CA ASN A 69 -2.65 22.50 -6.97
C ASN A 69 -1.15 22.85 -6.89
N LYS A 70 -0.34 22.36 -7.84
CA LYS A 70 1.12 22.49 -7.90
C LYS A 70 1.78 22.12 -6.56
N ILE A 71 1.34 21.01 -5.95
CA ILE A 71 1.88 20.49 -4.69
C ILE A 71 2.84 19.35 -4.99
N ILE A 72 4.04 19.42 -4.43
CA ILE A 72 5.12 18.45 -4.58
C ILE A 72 5.22 17.60 -3.32
N THR A 73 5.39 16.30 -3.51
CA THR A 73 5.78 15.37 -2.44
C THR A 73 7.00 14.59 -2.90
N ALA A 74 8.05 14.51 -2.08
CA ALA A 74 9.20 13.67 -2.35
C ALA A 74 9.43 12.65 -1.23
N TRP A 75 10.03 11.52 -1.59
CA TRP A 75 10.29 10.43 -0.64
C TRP A 75 11.60 9.73 -0.94
N LYS A 76 12.12 9.06 0.09
CA LYS A 76 13.14 8.02 -0.01
C LYS A 76 12.54 6.66 0.30
N THR A 77 13.21 5.61 -0.12
CA THR A 77 12.92 4.21 0.16
C THR A 77 14.09 3.61 0.92
N ARG A 78 13.86 2.49 1.63
CA ARG A 78 14.95 1.82 2.37
C ARG A 78 15.97 1.15 1.45
N ILE A 79 15.61 0.95 0.18
CA ILE A 79 16.46 0.35 -0.84
C ILE A 79 17.55 1.32 -1.35
N ASN A 80 17.40 2.64 -1.17
CA ASN A 80 18.38 3.62 -1.65
C ASN A 80 19.81 3.35 -1.15
N ASN A 81 19.95 2.75 0.04
CA ASN A 81 21.27 2.37 0.58
C ASN A 81 22.04 1.37 -0.29
N PHE A 82 21.39 0.67 -1.23
CA PHE A 82 22.00 -0.36 -2.07
C PHE A 82 22.31 0.09 -3.50
N ASN A 83 21.74 1.19 -4.00
CA ASN A 83 21.86 1.58 -5.41
C ASN A 83 22.00 3.10 -5.57
N THR A 84 23.23 3.59 -5.35
CA THR A 84 23.57 5.01 -5.19
C THR A 84 23.77 5.76 -6.52
N ASN A 85 22.93 5.58 -7.53
CA ASN A 85 23.06 6.32 -8.81
C ASN A 85 21.71 6.69 -9.42
N PHE A 86 20.85 7.31 -8.61
CA PHE A 86 19.80 8.14 -9.18
C PHE A 86 20.40 9.55 -9.32
N GLY A 87 20.99 9.85 -10.47
CA GLY A 87 21.59 11.16 -10.75
C GLY A 87 20.62 12.32 -10.46
N GLU A 88 21.14 13.55 -10.43
CA GLU A 88 20.37 14.74 -10.06
C GLU A 88 18.99 14.76 -10.75
N LYS A 89 17.94 14.72 -9.93
CA LYS A 89 16.55 14.81 -10.40
C LYS A 89 16.15 16.27 -10.35
N SER A 90 15.77 16.83 -11.49
CA SER A 90 15.12 18.14 -11.55
C SER A 90 13.73 18.02 -12.15
N ILE A 91 12.84 18.91 -11.73
CA ILE A 91 11.52 19.07 -12.31
C ILE A 91 11.29 20.52 -12.67
N LYS A 92 10.72 20.74 -13.86
CA LYS A 92 10.25 22.03 -14.32
C LYS A 92 8.74 22.10 -14.11
N VAL A 93 8.31 23.12 -13.38
CA VAL A 93 6.91 23.41 -13.12
C VAL A 93 6.56 24.69 -13.84
N ASP A 94 5.79 24.57 -14.92
CA ASP A 94 5.32 25.73 -15.69
C ASP A 94 4.02 26.27 -15.09
N PHE A 95 3.86 27.60 -15.18
CA PHE A 95 2.64 28.30 -14.82
C PHE A 95 1.93 28.78 -16.08
N ASN A 96 0.62 28.55 -16.16
CA ASN A 96 -0.21 29.20 -17.17
C ASN A 96 -0.47 30.67 -16.80
N GLU A 97 -0.76 31.53 -17.78
CA GLU A 97 -0.97 32.98 -17.57
C GLU A 97 -2.07 33.31 -16.55
N ASN A 98 -3.03 32.41 -16.34
CA ASN A 98 -4.16 32.56 -15.43
C ASN A 98 -3.98 31.83 -14.08
N GLU A 99 -2.87 31.12 -13.88
CA GLU A 99 -2.63 30.35 -12.66
C GLU A 99 -1.90 31.20 -11.61
N THR A 100 -2.29 31.03 -10.35
CA THR A 100 -1.51 31.58 -9.22
C THR A 100 -0.12 30.95 -9.22
N LYS A 101 0.92 31.78 -9.36
CA LYS A 101 2.33 31.36 -9.29
C LYS A 101 2.71 30.93 -7.88
N GLN A 102 2.30 29.72 -7.49
CA GLN A 102 2.58 29.13 -6.19
C GLN A 102 2.93 27.66 -6.34
N ILE A 103 3.95 27.21 -5.61
CA ILE A 103 4.29 25.80 -5.48
C ILE A 103 4.33 25.46 -4.00
N GLY A 104 3.53 24.46 -3.63
CA GLY A 104 3.52 23.88 -2.30
C GLY A 104 4.39 22.63 -2.23
N TYR A 105 4.93 22.35 -1.06
CA TYR A 105 5.57 21.11 -0.68
C TYR A 105 4.77 20.48 0.46
N TYR A 106 4.45 19.20 0.32
CA TYR A 106 3.64 18.49 1.28
C TYR A 106 4.50 17.78 2.33
N GLU A 107 4.41 18.22 3.58
CA GLU A 107 5.14 17.62 4.71
C GLU A 107 4.25 16.65 5.50
N ILE A 108 4.38 15.36 5.19
CA ILE A 108 3.63 14.30 5.86
C ILE A 108 3.97 14.21 7.35
N GLU A 109 5.21 14.46 7.75
CA GLU A 109 5.64 14.39 9.16
C GLU A 109 5.19 15.60 10.00
N ASN A 110 4.75 16.69 9.35
CA ASN A 110 4.32 17.93 10.00
C ASN A 110 2.79 18.08 9.93
N ASP A 111 2.06 17.06 10.37
CA ASP A 111 0.58 16.98 10.34
C ASP A 111 -0.05 17.16 8.94
N GLY A 112 0.70 16.84 7.88
CA GLY A 112 0.23 17.01 6.51
C GLY A 112 0.09 18.48 6.10
N LYS A 113 0.90 19.38 6.67
CA LYS A 113 0.94 20.79 6.27
C LYS A 113 1.55 20.95 4.88
N ILE A 114 1.04 21.93 4.16
CA ILE A 114 1.63 22.38 2.90
C ILE A 114 2.52 23.59 3.20
N ILE A 115 3.83 23.43 2.99
CA ILE A 115 4.82 24.51 3.06
C ILE A 115 4.99 25.10 1.68
N ILE A 116 5.08 26.42 1.59
CA ILE A 116 5.22 27.08 0.30
C ILE A 116 6.69 27.24 0.00
N ILE A 117 7.11 26.66 -1.12
CA ILE A 117 8.50 26.70 -1.59
C ILE A 117 8.70 27.74 -2.68
N TYR A 118 7.63 28.18 -3.32
CA TYR A 118 7.65 29.28 -4.29
C TYR A 118 6.32 30.03 -4.31
N GLY A 119 6.36 31.36 -4.45
CA GLY A 119 5.18 32.21 -4.52
C GLY A 119 4.66 32.73 -3.17
N LYS A 120 3.48 33.35 -3.19
CA LYS A 120 2.85 33.93 -1.99
C LYS A 120 1.93 32.91 -1.30
N PRO A 121 1.80 32.95 0.03
CA PRO A 121 0.81 32.17 0.76
C PRO A 121 -0.63 32.51 0.41
N LEU A 122 -1.36 31.51 -0.09
CA LEU A 122 -2.81 31.51 0.00
C LEU A 122 -3.20 31.49 1.48
N MET A 123 -4.05 32.45 1.88
CA MET A 123 -4.70 32.45 3.19
C MET A 123 -5.60 31.22 3.28
N GLY A 124 -5.16 30.21 4.02
CA GLY A 124 -5.90 28.97 4.22
C GLY A 124 -4.93 27.79 4.22
N GLY A 125 -4.46 27.40 5.40
CA GLY A 125 -3.70 26.16 5.55
C GLY A 125 -4.55 24.99 5.08
N SER A 126 -4.09 24.26 4.06
CA SER A 126 -4.71 23.02 3.62
C SER A 126 -3.88 21.87 4.17
N ASN A 127 -4.53 21.00 4.94
CA ASN A 127 -3.95 19.76 5.44
C ASN A 127 -4.48 18.62 4.58
N ILE A 128 -3.61 17.73 4.10
CA ILE A 128 -4.03 16.50 3.44
C ILE A 128 -4.11 15.41 4.50
N LEU A 129 -5.30 14.89 4.76
CA LEU A 129 -5.49 13.85 5.77
C LEU A 129 -5.07 12.48 5.23
N PRO A 130 -4.50 11.62 6.09
CA PRO A 130 -4.29 10.23 5.74
C PRO A 130 -5.64 9.57 5.43
N ARG A 131 -5.69 8.78 4.35
CA ARG A 131 -6.94 8.14 3.92
C ARG A 131 -7.29 7.03 4.91
N LEU A 132 -8.47 7.15 5.52
CA LEU A 132 -9.03 6.12 6.41
C LEU A 132 -9.69 4.96 5.65
N ALA A 133 -9.64 4.96 4.31
CA ALA A 133 -10.33 4.00 3.44
C ALA A 133 -10.06 2.53 3.82
N MET A 134 -8.83 2.23 4.27
CA MET A 134 -8.39 0.88 4.63
C MET A 134 -9.04 0.33 5.90
N SER A 135 -9.45 1.18 6.83
CA SER A 135 -10.19 0.74 8.02
C SER A 135 -11.62 0.32 7.65
N TYR A 136 -12.25 0.98 6.67
CA TYR A 136 -13.57 0.60 6.16
C TYR A 136 -13.53 -0.78 5.49
N TYR A 137 -12.50 -1.06 4.67
CA TYR A 137 -12.36 -2.38 4.06
C TYR A 137 -12.11 -3.49 5.08
N SER A 138 -11.31 -3.21 6.11
CA SER A 138 -11.07 -4.18 7.20
C SER A 138 -12.33 -4.44 8.01
N THR A 139 -13.10 -3.39 8.32
CA THR A 139 -14.41 -3.52 8.99
C THR A 139 -15.38 -4.36 8.17
N LEU A 140 -15.48 -4.09 6.85
CA LEU A 140 -16.31 -4.87 5.94
C LEU A 140 -15.89 -6.34 5.89
N ALA A 141 -14.58 -6.62 5.83
CA ALA A 141 -14.06 -7.98 5.83
C ALA A 141 -14.39 -8.73 7.13
N ILE A 142 -14.35 -8.06 8.29
CA ILE A 142 -14.77 -8.64 9.58
C ILE A 142 -16.26 -9.01 9.53
N ILE A 143 -17.12 -8.08 9.13
CA ILE A 143 -18.57 -8.31 9.06
C ILE A 143 -18.88 -9.49 8.12
N LEU A 144 -18.31 -9.49 6.92
CA LEU A 144 -18.52 -10.57 5.94
C LEU A 144 -17.98 -11.92 6.42
N SER A 145 -16.87 -11.93 7.16
CA SER A 145 -16.31 -13.15 7.76
C SER A 145 -17.26 -13.72 8.82
N ILE A 146 -17.76 -12.87 9.73
CA ILE A 146 -18.69 -13.30 10.78
C ILE A 146 -19.97 -13.86 10.16
N ILE A 147 -20.55 -13.15 9.19
CA ILE A 147 -21.74 -13.62 8.46
C ILE A 147 -21.47 -14.97 7.78
N SER A 148 -20.33 -15.10 7.09
CA SER A 148 -19.96 -16.35 6.41
C SER A 148 -19.81 -17.50 7.41
N LEU A 149 -19.21 -17.27 8.58
CA LEU A 149 -19.08 -18.27 9.62
C LEU A 149 -20.44 -18.74 10.15
N ILE A 150 -21.34 -17.80 10.46
CA ILE A 150 -22.69 -18.10 10.92
C ILE A 150 -23.44 -18.93 9.87
N LEU A 151 -23.39 -18.52 8.59
CA LEU A 151 -24.05 -19.23 7.50
C LEU A 151 -23.46 -20.62 7.27
N ALA A 152 -22.14 -20.80 7.42
CA ALA A 152 -21.51 -22.12 7.35
C ALA A 152 -22.03 -23.08 8.45
N ILE A 153 -22.33 -22.55 9.65
CA ILE A 153 -22.88 -23.32 10.76
C ILE A 153 -24.36 -23.65 10.53
N VAL A 154 -25.16 -22.67 10.07
CA VAL A 154 -26.59 -22.84 9.77
C VAL A 154 -26.78 -23.87 8.65
N PHE A 155 -26.03 -23.75 7.56
CA PHE A 155 -26.12 -24.64 6.40
C PHE A 155 -25.22 -25.88 6.50
N LYS A 156 -24.87 -26.33 7.72
CA LYS A 156 -23.94 -27.46 7.94
C LYS A 156 -24.30 -28.75 7.21
N ASN A 157 -25.59 -28.97 6.93
CA ASN A 157 -26.10 -30.17 6.25
C ASN A 157 -26.05 -30.05 4.71
N ALA A 158 -25.95 -28.83 4.16
CA ALA A 158 -25.90 -28.58 2.73
C ALA A 158 -24.44 -28.45 2.27
N LYS A 159 -23.83 -29.57 1.86
CA LYS A 159 -22.38 -29.66 1.55
C LYS A 159 -21.85 -28.53 0.66
N TYR A 160 -22.50 -28.24 -0.46
CA TYR A 160 -22.08 -27.19 -1.40
C TYR A 160 -22.19 -25.79 -0.80
N VAL A 161 -23.28 -25.50 -0.09
CA VAL A 161 -23.54 -24.20 0.53
C VAL A 161 -22.57 -23.95 1.68
N LYS A 162 -22.36 -24.96 2.53
CA LYS A 162 -21.35 -24.92 3.60
C LYS A 162 -19.96 -24.64 3.04
N LYS A 163 -19.56 -25.35 1.97
CA LYS A 163 -18.27 -25.17 1.30
C LYS A 163 -18.06 -23.73 0.85
N LEU A 164 -19.06 -23.13 0.21
CA LEU A 164 -19.00 -21.73 -0.22
C LEU A 164 -18.73 -20.81 0.97
N PHE A 165 -19.49 -20.94 2.05
CA PHE A 165 -19.34 -20.08 3.23
C PHE A 165 -18.04 -20.31 4.00
N VAL A 166 -17.53 -21.54 4.07
CA VAL A 166 -16.21 -21.82 4.66
C VAL A 166 -15.10 -21.17 3.83
N LEU A 167 -15.18 -21.19 2.49
CA LEU A 167 -14.23 -20.52 1.62
C LEU A 167 -14.31 -18.99 1.76
N SER A 168 -15.52 -18.42 1.80
CA SER A 168 -15.71 -16.98 2.04
C SER A 168 -15.13 -16.54 3.38
N PHE A 169 -15.33 -17.34 4.43
CA PHE A 169 -14.73 -17.10 5.73
C PHE A 169 -13.20 -17.15 5.67
N ALA A 170 -12.62 -18.19 5.04
CA ALA A 170 -11.18 -18.33 4.89
C ALA A 170 -10.56 -17.15 4.09
N PHE A 171 -11.26 -16.67 3.06
CA PHE A 171 -10.85 -15.49 2.29
C PHE A 171 -10.83 -14.22 3.17
N GLY A 172 -11.88 -14.01 3.96
CA GLY A 172 -11.96 -12.88 4.89
C GLY A 172 -10.84 -12.91 5.94
N ILE A 173 -10.54 -14.08 6.53
CA ILE A 173 -9.42 -14.24 7.45
C ILE A 173 -8.06 -13.99 6.77
N ALA A 174 -7.87 -14.46 5.54
CA ALA A 174 -6.65 -14.20 4.76
C ALA A 174 -6.45 -12.70 4.51
N TYR A 175 -7.54 -11.98 4.22
CA TYR A 175 -7.51 -10.53 4.04
C TYR A 175 -7.12 -9.80 5.31
N LEU A 176 -7.77 -10.14 6.44
CA LEU A 176 -7.49 -9.49 7.72
C LEU A 176 -6.04 -9.72 8.16
N PHE A 177 -5.53 -10.95 8.02
CA PHE A 177 -4.15 -11.26 8.35
C PHE A 177 -3.16 -10.50 7.45
N SER A 178 -3.43 -10.44 6.14
CA SER A 178 -2.60 -9.67 5.19
C SER A 178 -2.60 -8.17 5.51
N SER A 179 -3.78 -7.62 5.79
CA SER A 179 -3.96 -6.21 6.15
C SER A 179 -3.17 -5.85 7.40
N LEU A 180 -3.24 -6.70 8.45
CA LEU A 180 -2.48 -6.52 9.68
C LEU A 180 -0.96 -6.59 9.47
N VAL A 181 -0.48 -7.54 8.66
CA VAL A 181 0.97 -7.72 8.43
C VAL A 181 1.58 -6.57 7.63
N ILE A 182 0.85 -6.04 6.64
CA ILE A 182 1.33 -4.97 5.76
C ILE A 182 1.14 -3.58 6.41
N MET A 183 -0.06 -3.31 6.91
CA MET A 183 -0.40 -1.97 7.40
C MET A 183 -0.09 -1.78 8.89
N GLY A 184 -0.05 -2.86 9.66
CA GLY A 184 -0.04 -2.79 11.13
C GLY A 184 -1.36 -2.25 11.68
N TRP A 185 -1.33 -1.78 12.92
CA TRP A 185 -2.53 -1.36 13.67
C TRP A 185 -3.07 0.02 13.29
N ALA A 186 -2.25 0.88 12.67
CA ALA A 186 -2.64 2.26 12.42
C ALA A 186 -3.65 2.42 11.27
N HIS A 187 -3.79 1.43 10.36
CA HIS A 187 -4.74 1.38 9.22
C HIS A 187 -4.91 2.69 8.42
N SER A 188 -3.96 3.60 8.51
CA SER A 188 -3.94 4.89 7.85
C SER A 188 -2.79 4.88 6.84
N THR A 189 -3.07 5.32 5.61
CA THR A 189 -2.05 5.36 4.57
C THR A 189 -2.23 6.57 3.66
N TYR A 190 -1.10 7.13 3.25
CA TYR A 190 -1.03 8.16 2.20
C TYR A 190 -0.93 7.53 0.81
N PHE A 191 -0.54 6.26 0.71
CA PHE A 191 -0.32 5.53 -0.55
C PHE A 191 -1.30 4.36 -0.70
N MET A 192 -2.59 4.69 -0.74
CA MET A 192 -3.69 3.72 -0.69
C MET A 192 -3.61 2.63 -1.77
N ILE A 193 -3.39 2.99 -3.04
CA ILE A 193 -3.39 2.02 -4.16
C ILE A 193 -2.25 1.01 -4.01
N ARG A 194 -1.06 1.50 -3.64
CA ARG A 194 0.11 0.64 -3.40
C ARG A 194 -0.17 -0.34 -2.27
N ASP A 195 -0.56 0.16 -1.10
CA ASP A 195 -0.75 -0.70 0.07
C ASP A 195 -1.89 -1.70 -0.15
N LEU A 196 -2.97 -1.29 -0.84
CA LEU A 196 -4.07 -2.17 -1.21
C LEU A 196 -3.62 -3.29 -2.15
N SER A 197 -2.75 -2.99 -3.13
CA SER A 197 -2.22 -3.99 -4.05
C SER A 197 -1.42 -5.07 -3.32
N TYR A 198 -0.56 -4.69 -2.37
CA TYR A 198 0.19 -5.63 -1.54
C TYR A 198 -0.72 -6.48 -0.66
N VAL A 199 -1.76 -5.88 -0.09
CA VAL A 199 -2.75 -6.60 0.74
C VAL A 199 -3.50 -7.63 -0.09
N ILE A 200 -3.97 -7.27 -1.30
CA ILE A 200 -4.68 -8.19 -2.18
C ILE A 200 -3.78 -9.35 -2.62
N ILE A 201 -2.56 -9.09 -3.06
CA ILE A 201 -1.61 -10.14 -3.48
C ILE A 201 -1.33 -11.09 -2.32
N SER A 202 -1.06 -10.55 -1.13
CA SER A 202 -0.81 -11.34 0.07
C SER A 202 -2.03 -12.17 0.48
N THR A 203 -3.23 -11.60 0.33
CA THR A 203 -4.50 -12.29 0.59
C THR A 203 -4.67 -13.49 -0.32
N LEU A 204 -4.38 -13.35 -1.63
CA LEU A 204 -4.48 -14.45 -2.59
C LEU A 204 -3.53 -15.59 -2.26
N ILE A 205 -2.28 -15.26 -1.86
CA ILE A 205 -1.28 -16.27 -1.47
C ILE A 205 -1.73 -17.03 -0.22
N LEU A 206 -2.18 -16.32 0.82
CA LEU A 206 -2.67 -16.94 2.05
C LEU A 206 -3.94 -17.76 1.81
N PHE A 207 -4.87 -17.25 1.01
CA PHE A 207 -6.10 -17.94 0.67
C PHE A 207 -5.82 -19.24 -0.08
N ALA A 208 -4.87 -19.25 -1.01
CA ALA A 208 -4.42 -20.48 -1.67
C ALA A 208 -3.86 -21.50 -0.66
N GLY A 209 -3.10 -21.03 0.34
CA GLY A 209 -2.61 -21.87 1.42
C GLY A 209 -3.74 -22.46 2.28
N PHE A 210 -4.72 -21.64 2.67
CA PHE A 210 -5.90 -22.11 3.40
C PHE A 210 -6.74 -23.09 2.59
N TYR A 211 -6.89 -22.88 1.28
CA TYR A 211 -7.60 -23.81 0.41
C TYR A 211 -6.97 -25.21 0.44
N ILE A 212 -5.63 -25.29 0.35
CA ILE A 212 -4.89 -26.57 0.42
C ILE A 212 -5.12 -27.23 1.79
N LEU A 213 -4.99 -26.47 2.88
CA LEU A 213 -5.18 -27.00 4.24
C LEU A 213 -6.60 -27.51 4.47
N LEU A 214 -7.61 -26.73 4.09
CA LEU A 214 -9.02 -27.10 4.28
C LEU A 214 -9.43 -28.29 3.42
N SER A 215 -8.87 -28.41 2.21
CA SER A 215 -9.07 -29.57 1.33
C SER A 215 -8.44 -30.83 1.91
N LYS A 216 -7.24 -30.72 2.49
CA LYS A 216 -6.53 -31.83 3.12
C LYS A 216 -7.23 -32.37 4.38
N HIS A 217 -7.87 -31.51 5.15
CA HIS A 217 -8.62 -31.89 6.35
C HIS A 217 -10.07 -32.31 6.07
N ASN A 218 -10.46 -32.47 4.80
CA ASN A 218 -11.81 -32.82 4.36
C ASN A 218 -12.91 -31.90 4.92
N ILE A 219 -12.57 -30.64 5.23
CA ILE A 219 -13.56 -29.65 5.71
C ILE A 219 -14.45 -29.18 4.56
N ILE A 220 -13.93 -29.27 3.33
CA ILE A 220 -14.51 -28.73 2.09
C ILE A 220 -14.88 -29.85 1.08
N GLN A 221 -14.77 -31.13 1.48
CA GLN A 221 -15.23 -32.30 0.72
C GLN A 221 -16.66 -32.70 1.16
#